data_AF-A0A9J5W098-F1
#
_entry.id   AF-A0A9J5W098-F1
#
_cell.length_a   1.000
_cell.length_b   1.000
_cell.length_c   1.000
_cell.angle_alpha   90.00
_cell.angle_beta   90.00
_cell.angle_gamma   90.00
#
_symmetry.space_group_name_H-M   'P 1'
#
loop_
_entity.id
_entity.type
_entity.pdbx_description
1 polymer ?
#
loop_
_entity_poly.entity_id
_entity_poly.type
_entity_poly.pdbx_seq_one_letter_code
_entity_poly.pdbx_strand_id
1 'polypeptide(L)'
;MAHNFLLSKGNMELEDVGNEVWNELYLRSFFPEIEVKSGKTYFKMHDLIHDLATSMFSASASSRSIRQINVKDDEDMMFIVTDYKDMMSIGFSEVVSSYSPSLFKRFVSLRVLNLSNSEFKQLSSSVGDVVHLRYLDLSGNKICSLPKRLCKLQNLQTLDLHNCQSLSCLPKQISKLGSLRNLVFDHCPLTSMPPRIGLLTCLKTLSYFLVGERKGYQLGELRNLNLRGAISITHLERVKSDREAKEANLSAKANLHSLSMSWDGPHRYESEEVKVLEALKPHPNLKYLEIIGFSGFRLPDWMNHSVLKNVVSILITVVKTARAYHPLVSCLV
;
A
#
# COMPACT_ATOMS: atom_id res chain seq x y z
N MET A 1 -1.19 11.94 9.90
CA MET A 1 0.12 11.34 10.25
C MET A 1 1.32 12.20 9.82
N ALA A 2 1.49 12.53 8.53
CA ALA A 2 2.68 13.21 7.99
C ALA A 2 3.06 14.53 8.70
N HIS A 3 2.08 15.30 9.18
CA HIS A 3 2.32 16.55 9.90
C HIS A 3 2.66 16.39 11.39
N ASN A 4 2.69 15.17 11.94
CA ASN A 4 2.83 14.88 13.38
C ASN A 4 1.69 15.45 14.26
N PHE A 5 0.48 15.56 13.73
CA PHE A 5 -0.68 15.98 14.53
C PHE A 5 -1.29 14.86 15.40
N LEU A 6 -0.93 13.60 15.15
CA LEU A 6 -1.39 12.47 15.96
C LEU A 6 -0.46 12.27 17.15
N LEU A 7 -1.03 12.27 18.36
CA LEU A 7 -0.31 11.96 19.60
C LEU A 7 -0.37 10.46 19.87
N SER A 8 0.75 9.85 20.27
CA SER A 8 0.76 8.44 20.66
C SER A 8 -0.20 8.19 21.82
N LYS A 9 -1.03 7.15 21.73
CA LYS A 9 -2.01 6.79 22.75
C LYS A 9 -1.78 5.36 23.22
N GLY A 10 -1.20 5.21 24.41
CA GLY A 10 -0.87 3.89 24.98
C GLY A 10 -0.03 3.04 24.03
N ASN A 11 -0.45 1.79 23.81
CA ASN A 11 0.22 0.82 22.93
C ASN A 11 -0.31 0.82 21.49
N MET A 12 -1.13 1.80 21.11
CA MET A 12 -1.72 1.86 19.76
C MET A 12 -0.67 2.28 18.73
N GLU A 13 -0.73 1.67 17.56
CA GLU A 13 0.04 2.13 16.41
C GLU A 13 -0.54 3.46 15.90
N LEU A 14 0.29 4.25 15.21
CA LEU A 14 -0.11 5.58 14.71
C LEU A 14 -1.30 5.51 13.75
N GLU A 15 -1.41 4.43 12.97
CA GLU A 15 -2.54 4.17 12.09
C GLU A 15 -3.84 3.95 12.88
N ASP A 16 -3.77 3.29 14.04
CA ASP A 16 -4.95 3.05 14.89
C ASP A 16 -5.39 4.35 15.57
N VAL A 17 -4.45 5.14 16.09
CA VAL A 17 -4.73 6.49 16.61
C VAL A 17 -5.34 7.38 15.53
N GLY A 18 -4.80 7.30 14.30
CA GLY A 18 -5.33 8.04 13.16
C GLY A 18 -6.79 7.70 12.86
N ASN A 19 -7.13 6.41 12.89
CA ASN A 19 -8.49 5.94 12.71
C ASN A 19 -9.42 6.40 13.85
N GLU A 20 -8.97 6.41 15.11
CA GLU A 20 -9.77 6.95 16.23
C GLU A 20 -10.08 8.44 16.07
N VAL A 21 -9.05 9.25 15.78
CA VAL A 21 -9.23 10.70 15.55
C VAL A 21 -10.16 10.94 14.37
N TRP A 22 -10.01 10.15 13.30
CA TRP A 22 -10.90 10.21 12.16
C TRP A 22 -12.35 9.91 12.55
N ASN A 23 -12.59 8.80 13.26
CA ASN A 23 -13.92 8.43 13.73
C ASN A 23 -14.53 9.50 14.63
N GLU A 24 -13.74 10.15 15.47
CA GLU A 24 -14.22 11.26 16.29
C GLU A 24 -14.68 12.46 15.44
N LEU A 25 -13.90 12.86 14.43
CA LEU A 25 -14.28 13.96 13.53
C LEU A 25 -15.57 13.64 12.76
N TYR A 26 -15.70 12.39 12.31
CA TYR A 26 -16.92 11.91 11.67
C TYR A 26 -18.13 11.95 12.62
N LEU A 27 -18.00 11.43 13.85
CA LEU A 27 -19.07 11.43 14.86
C LEU A 27 -19.50 12.83 15.28
N ARG A 28 -18.61 13.82 15.17
CA ARG A 28 -18.90 15.24 15.41
C ARG A 28 -19.44 15.96 14.18
N SER A 29 -19.75 15.24 13.10
CA SER A 29 -20.32 15.75 11.86
C SER A 29 -19.45 16.78 11.12
N PHE A 30 -18.12 16.75 11.32
CA PHE A 30 -17.20 17.56 10.49
C PHE A 30 -17.15 17.08 9.04
N PHE A 31 -17.42 15.78 8.83
CA PHE A 31 -17.44 15.13 7.51
C PHE A 31 -18.73 14.33 7.32
N PRO A 32 -19.87 15.00 7.07
CA PRO A 32 -21.17 14.34 7.03
C PRO A 32 -21.34 13.41 5.82
N GLU A 33 -20.65 13.66 4.71
CA GLU A 33 -20.72 12.84 3.51
C GLU A 33 -19.43 12.06 3.29
N ILE A 34 -19.59 10.75 3.11
CA ILE A 34 -18.52 9.83 2.71
C ILE A 34 -18.85 9.33 1.32
N GLU A 35 -17.91 9.48 0.40
CA GLU A 35 -18.05 9.01 -0.97
C GLU A 35 -16.94 8.01 -1.28
N VAL A 36 -17.29 6.82 -1.78
CA VAL A 36 -16.28 5.84 -2.21
C VAL A 36 -16.27 5.83 -3.73
N LYS A 37 -15.15 6.25 -4.33
CA LYS A 37 -14.93 6.34 -5.78
C LYS A 37 -13.58 5.74 -6.13
N SER A 38 -13.53 4.90 -7.16
CA SER A 38 -12.27 4.31 -7.67
C SER A 38 -11.40 3.64 -6.59
N GLY A 39 -12.03 3.00 -5.59
CA GLY A 39 -11.33 2.37 -4.46
C GLY A 39 -10.77 3.34 -3.40
N LYS A 40 -10.96 4.65 -3.59
CA LYS A 40 -10.64 5.70 -2.60
C LYS A 40 -11.89 6.13 -1.85
N THR A 41 -11.72 6.46 -0.58
CA THR A 41 -12.76 7.05 0.26
C THR A 41 -12.50 8.56 0.37
N TYR A 42 -13.52 9.34 0.03
CA TYR A 42 -13.53 10.79 0.07
C TYR A 42 -14.46 11.25 1.18
N PHE A 43 -14.08 12.34 1.81
CA PHE A 43 -14.80 12.92 2.93
C PHE A 43 -15.07 14.37 2.60
N LYS A 44 -16.35 14.74 2.55
CA LYS A 44 -16.73 16.12 2.25
C LYS A 44 -17.00 16.87 3.53
N MET A 45 -16.46 18.08 3.60
CA MET A 45 -16.68 19.03 4.67
C MET A 45 -17.68 20.08 4.18
N HIS A 46 -18.55 20.56 5.08
CA HIS A 46 -19.48 21.64 4.75
C HIS A 46 -18.74 22.98 4.58
N ASP A 47 -19.15 23.82 3.63
CA ASP A 47 -18.49 25.10 3.30
C ASP A 47 -18.29 26.01 4.52
N LEU A 48 -19.30 26.16 5.38
CA LEU A 48 -19.18 26.92 6.64
C LEU A 48 -18.08 26.40 7.59
N ILE A 49 -17.87 25.08 7.66
CA ILE A 49 -16.79 24.50 8.48
C ILE A 49 -15.44 24.80 7.83
N HIS A 50 -15.37 24.71 6.51
CA HIS A 50 -14.19 25.10 5.75
C HIS A 50 -13.85 26.59 5.95
N ASP A 51 -14.83 27.49 5.88
CA ASP A 51 -14.63 28.93 6.02
C ASP A 51 -14.15 29.28 7.42
N LEU A 52 -14.73 28.64 8.45
CA LEU A 52 -14.27 28.75 9.82
C LEU A 52 -12.81 28.28 9.96
N ALA A 53 -12.48 27.11 9.43
CA ALA A 53 -11.12 26.59 9.47
C ALA A 53 -10.15 27.52 8.74
N THR A 54 -10.52 28.02 7.56
CA THR A 54 -9.71 28.96 6.79
C THR A 54 -9.50 30.27 7.55
N SER A 55 -10.54 30.82 8.17
CA SER A 55 -10.43 32.02 9.01
C SER A 55 -9.45 31.82 10.17
N MET A 56 -9.49 30.66 10.83
CA MET A 56 -8.60 30.35 11.96
C MET A 56 -7.14 30.13 11.54
N PHE A 57 -6.88 29.62 10.33
CA PHE A 57 -5.54 29.18 9.92
C PHE A 57 -4.86 30.03 8.82
N SER A 58 -5.60 30.90 8.12
CA SER A 58 -5.08 31.71 7.00
C SER A 58 -4.09 32.81 7.43
N ALA A 59 -4.19 33.33 8.66
CA ALA A 59 -3.41 34.47 9.12
C ALA A 59 -1.91 34.19 9.38
N SER A 60 -1.43 32.95 9.22
CA SER A 60 -0.10 32.54 9.72
C SER A 60 0.86 31.89 8.70
N ALA A 61 0.45 31.74 7.44
CA ALA A 61 1.21 30.93 6.48
C ALA A 61 2.17 31.76 5.60
N SER A 62 3.46 31.79 5.96
CA SER A 62 4.51 32.12 4.98
C SER A 62 4.83 30.92 4.09
N SER A 63 5.36 31.13 2.89
CA SER A 63 5.78 30.02 2.00
C SER A 63 6.77 29.05 2.67
N ARG A 64 7.59 29.52 3.61
CA ARG A 64 8.52 28.69 4.40
C ARG A 64 7.81 27.78 5.41
N SER A 65 6.58 28.12 5.79
CA SER A 65 5.75 27.37 6.73
C SER A 65 4.83 26.35 6.04
N ILE A 66 4.69 26.42 4.72
CA ILE A 66 3.92 25.43 3.95
C ILE A 66 4.58 24.06 4.07
N ARG A 67 3.76 23.08 4.45
CA ARG A 67 4.15 21.68 4.69
C ARG A 67 3.47 20.73 3.73
N GLN A 68 2.48 21.19 2.98
CA GLN A 68 1.74 20.39 2.01
C GLN A 68 1.60 21.14 0.70
N ILE A 69 1.90 20.45 -0.40
CA ILE A 69 1.64 20.93 -1.76
C ILE A 69 0.73 19.92 -2.44
N ASN A 70 -0.34 20.42 -3.04
CA ASN A 70 -1.15 19.68 -3.99
C ASN A 70 -1.00 20.34 -5.36
N VAL A 71 -0.65 19.57 -6.38
CA VAL A 71 -0.59 20.07 -7.76
C VAL A 71 -1.95 19.88 -8.40
N LYS A 72 -2.52 20.95 -8.99
CA LYS A 72 -3.79 20.87 -9.72
C LYS A 72 -3.64 20.01 -10.97
N ASP A 73 -4.71 19.31 -11.30
CA ASP A 73 -4.88 18.69 -12.61
C ASP A 73 -5.02 19.77 -13.70
N ASP A 74 -4.57 19.47 -14.91
CA ASP A 74 -4.79 20.33 -16.08
C ASP A 74 -6.29 20.31 -16.45
N GLU A 75 -6.88 21.49 -16.65
CA GLU A 75 -8.34 21.66 -16.81
C GLU A 75 -8.89 21.02 -18.10
N ASP A 76 -8.03 20.77 -19.08
CA ASP A 76 -8.41 20.36 -20.46
C ASP A 76 -8.70 18.86 -20.65
N MET A 77 -8.58 18.01 -19.63
CA MET A 77 -8.76 16.56 -19.78
C MET A 77 -10.08 16.06 -19.17
N MET A 78 -11.13 16.11 -20.00
CA MET A 78 -12.49 15.60 -19.73
C MET A 78 -12.62 14.07 -19.60
N PHE A 79 -11.53 13.29 -19.65
CA PHE A 79 -11.61 11.82 -19.78
C PHE A 79 -11.15 11.00 -18.56
N ILE A 80 -10.54 11.63 -17.56
CA ILE A 80 -10.23 10.98 -16.29
C ILE A 80 -10.76 11.89 -15.20
N VAL A 81 -11.75 11.39 -14.45
CA VAL A 81 -12.43 12.12 -13.38
C VAL A 81 -11.40 12.76 -12.45
N THR A 82 -11.32 14.09 -12.46
CA THR A 82 -10.40 14.85 -11.62
C THR A 82 -11.03 15.03 -10.24
N ASP A 83 -10.90 14.00 -9.41
CA ASP A 83 -11.47 13.91 -8.04
C ASP A 83 -10.86 14.93 -7.04
N TYR A 84 -9.90 15.76 -7.47
CA TYR A 84 -9.21 16.75 -6.64
C TYR A 84 -9.51 18.21 -7.03
N LYS A 85 -10.41 18.47 -7.99
CA LYS A 85 -10.82 19.85 -8.36
C LYS A 85 -11.35 20.65 -7.16
N ASP A 86 -11.90 19.97 -6.16
CA ASP A 86 -12.50 20.57 -4.96
C ASP A 86 -11.62 20.41 -3.70
N MET A 87 -10.34 20.05 -3.85
CA MET A 87 -9.43 19.95 -2.70
C MET A 87 -9.11 21.32 -2.12
N MET A 88 -9.85 21.70 -1.10
CA MET A 88 -9.67 22.96 -0.41
C MET A 88 -8.43 22.95 0.49
N SER A 89 -7.74 24.09 0.55
CA SER A 89 -6.44 24.23 1.21
C SER A 89 -6.57 24.99 2.52
N ILE A 90 -6.27 24.34 3.65
CA ILE A 90 -6.35 24.95 4.98
C ILE A 90 -4.95 25.02 5.62
N GLY A 91 -4.60 26.19 6.15
CA GLY A 91 -3.39 26.40 6.97
C GLY A 91 -2.08 26.17 6.22
N PHE A 92 -1.40 25.04 6.51
CA PHE A 92 -0.05 24.74 5.98
C PHE A 92 -0.06 24.08 4.59
N SER A 93 -1.18 24.09 3.90
CA SER A 93 -1.35 23.54 2.55
C SER A 93 -1.33 24.65 1.51
N GLU A 94 -0.71 24.39 0.37
CA GLU A 94 -0.76 25.25 -0.81
C GLU A 94 -1.14 24.41 -2.04
N VAL A 95 -1.98 24.98 -2.91
CA VAL A 95 -2.34 24.38 -4.20
C VAL A 95 -1.60 25.13 -5.29
N VAL A 96 -0.84 24.42 -6.13
CA VAL A 96 -0.05 25.00 -7.22
C VAL A 96 -0.55 24.47 -8.56
N SER A 97 -0.44 25.29 -9.62
CA SER A 97 -0.94 24.91 -10.95
C SER A 97 -0.10 23.85 -11.66
N SER A 98 1.19 23.74 -11.33
CA SER A 98 2.07 22.73 -11.92
C SER A 98 3.26 22.41 -11.02
N TYR A 99 3.84 21.22 -11.22
CA TYR A 99 5.06 20.80 -10.56
C TYR A 99 6.29 21.38 -11.27
N SER A 100 7.22 21.91 -10.47
CA SER A 100 8.59 22.16 -10.92
C SER A 100 9.57 21.79 -9.81
N PRO A 101 10.75 21.20 -10.13
CA PRO A 101 11.78 20.95 -9.12
C PRO A 101 12.24 22.21 -8.37
N SER A 102 12.03 23.41 -8.92
CA SER A 102 12.33 24.68 -8.25
C SER A 102 11.44 24.92 -7.01
N LEU A 103 10.26 24.30 -6.94
CA LEU A 103 9.35 24.40 -5.78
C LEU A 103 10.03 23.94 -4.49
N PHE A 104 10.95 22.98 -4.57
CA PHE A 104 11.68 22.48 -3.40
C PHE A 104 12.64 23.51 -2.79
N LYS A 105 13.05 24.54 -3.54
CA LYS A 105 13.80 25.68 -2.99
C LYS A 105 12.92 26.64 -2.20
N ARG A 106 11.63 26.70 -2.54
CA ARG A 106 10.63 27.58 -1.91
C ARG A 106 10.05 26.94 -0.65
N PHE A 107 9.70 25.67 -0.71
CA PHE A 107 8.99 24.94 0.34
C PHE A 107 9.92 24.05 1.15
N VAL A 108 10.78 24.66 1.95
CA VAL A 108 11.83 23.97 2.72
C VAL A 108 11.29 23.06 3.83
N SER A 109 10.07 23.31 4.30
CA SER A 109 9.41 22.55 5.37
C SER A 109 8.45 21.47 4.86
N LEU A 110 8.50 21.13 3.57
CA LEU A 110 7.55 20.24 2.92
C LEU A 110 7.56 18.83 3.54
N ARG A 111 6.37 18.36 3.91
CA ARG A 111 6.12 17.02 4.49
C ARG A 111 5.19 16.18 3.62
N VAL A 112 4.30 16.82 2.87
CA VAL A 112 3.31 16.17 2.00
C VAL A 112 3.46 16.74 0.59
N LEU A 113 3.69 15.88 -0.38
CA LEU A 113 3.72 16.24 -1.79
C LEU A 113 2.74 15.34 -2.53
N ASN A 114 1.65 15.92 -3.00
CA ASN A 114 0.67 15.25 -3.84
C ASN A 114 0.86 15.65 -5.31
N LEU A 115 1.22 14.65 -6.12
CA LEU A 115 1.40 14.72 -7.57
C LEU A 115 0.51 13.70 -8.29
N SER A 116 -0.55 13.20 -7.64
CA SER A 116 -1.46 12.22 -8.22
C SER A 116 -2.09 12.72 -9.52
N ASN A 117 -2.38 11.82 -10.47
CA ASN A 117 -3.12 12.08 -11.71
C ASN A 117 -2.57 13.22 -12.59
N SER A 118 -1.31 13.60 -12.41
CA SER A 118 -0.68 14.73 -13.10
C SER A 118 0.05 14.32 -14.40
N GLU A 119 -0.25 13.15 -14.96
CA GLU A 119 0.33 12.64 -16.22
C GLU A 119 1.87 12.59 -16.25
N PHE A 120 2.52 12.53 -15.08
CA PHE A 120 3.98 12.49 -14.98
C PHE A 120 4.54 11.23 -15.61
N LYS A 121 5.50 11.40 -16.53
CA LYS A 121 6.30 10.30 -17.07
C LYS A 121 7.54 10.01 -16.23
N GLN A 122 8.05 11.03 -15.53
CA GLN A 122 9.27 10.94 -14.75
C GLN A 122 9.22 11.89 -13.54
N LEU A 123 9.74 11.42 -12.41
CA LEU A 123 9.97 12.24 -11.22
C LEU A 123 11.43 12.70 -11.20
N SER A 124 11.65 14.02 -11.07
CA SER A 124 12.99 14.59 -11.00
C SER A 124 13.80 14.06 -9.80
N SER A 125 15.10 13.87 -10.01
CA SER A 125 16.01 13.42 -8.94
C SER A 125 16.11 14.39 -7.76
N SER A 126 15.73 15.65 -7.94
CA SER A 126 15.66 16.67 -6.87
C SER A 126 14.66 16.32 -5.77
N VAL A 127 13.73 15.38 -5.99
CA VAL A 127 12.84 14.90 -4.92
C VAL A 127 13.63 14.37 -3.72
N GLY A 128 14.83 13.83 -3.94
CA GLY A 128 15.70 13.35 -2.87
C GLY A 128 16.32 14.46 -2.00
N ASP A 129 16.12 15.74 -2.35
CA ASP A 129 16.60 16.89 -1.58
C ASP A 129 15.52 17.39 -0.59
N VAL A 130 14.27 16.89 -0.68
CA VAL A 130 13.16 17.23 0.23
C VAL A 130 13.18 16.33 1.47
N VAL A 131 14.24 16.43 2.27
CA VAL A 131 14.55 15.47 3.34
C VAL A 131 13.49 15.35 4.46
N HIS A 132 12.60 16.33 4.58
CA HIS A 132 11.49 16.31 5.55
C HIS A 132 10.21 15.67 5.01
N LEU A 133 10.20 15.24 3.75
CA LEU A 133 9.04 14.63 3.11
C LEU A 133 8.67 13.32 3.82
N ARG A 134 7.38 13.17 4.08
CA ARG A 134 6.79 12.02 4.79
C ARG A 134 5.69 11.34 4.00
N TYR A 135 5.02 12.08 3.12
CA TYR A 135 3.99 11.55 2.23
C TYR A 135 4.29 12.00 0.81
N LEU A 136 4.39 11.03 -0.09
CA LEU A 136 4.55 11.26 -1.52
C LEU A 136 3.50 10.45 -2.27
N ASP A 137 2.60 11.14 -2.94
CA ASP A 137 1.60 10.53 -3.80
C ASP A 137 1.92 10.82 -5.25
N LEU A 138 2.15 9.76 -6.00
CA LEU A 138 2.46 9.73 -7.43
C LEU A 138 1.44 8.87 -8.18
N SER A 139 0.31 8.57 -7.55
CA SER A 139 -0.68 7.68 -8.12
C SER A 139 -1.30 8.16 -9.41
N GLY A 140 -1.77 7.23 -10.24
CA GLY A 140 -2.42 7.54 -11.52
C GLY A 140 -1.53 8.24 -12.55
N ASN A 141 -0.21 8.24 -12.36
CA ASN A 141 0.74 8.80 -13.32
C ASN A 141 1.28 7.74 -14.29
N LYS A 142 1.93 8.18 -15.37
CA LYS A 142 2.58 7.31 -16.39
C LYS A 142 4.07 7.11 -16.11
N ILE A 143 4.46 7.02 -14.83
CA ILE A 143 5.85 6.93 -14.41
C ILE A 143 6.41 5.54 -14.73
N CYS A 144 7.51 5.48 -15.48
CA CYS A 144 8.16 4.20 -15.81
C CYS A 144 9.11 3.69 -14.71
N SER A 145 9.74 4.61 -13.98
CA SER A 145 10.67 4.31 -12.89
C SER A 145 10.84 5.51 -11.96
N LEU A 146 11.22 5.25 -10.71
CA LEU A 146 11.53 6.28 -9.72
C LEU A 146 13.03 6.59 -9.68
N PRO A 147 13.44 7.86 -9.45
CA PRO A 147 14.84 8.23 -9.39
C PRO A 147 15.53 7.59 -8.18
N LYS A 148 16.78 7.11 -8.34
CA LYS A 148 17.57 6.53 -7.23
C LYS A 148 17.69 7.46 -6.02
N ARG A 149 17.69 8.78 -6.24
CA ARG A 149 17.77 9.79 -5.17
C ARG A 149 16.53 9.81 -4.25
N LEU A 150 15.39 9.24 -4.66
CA LEU A 150 14.22 9.07 -3.79
C LEU A 150 14.56 8.26 -2.53
N CYS A 151 15.49 7.31 -2.63
CA CYS A 151 15.96 6.51 -1.49
C CYS A 151 16.76 7.30 -0.44
N LYS A 152 16.96 8.62 -0.62
CA LYS A 152 17.49 9.52 0.42
C LYS A 152 16.43 10.00 1.41
N LEU A 153 15.15 9.82 1.10
CA LEU A 153 14.03 10.29 1.93
C LEU A 153 13.79 9.38 3.14
N GLN A 154 14.72 9.38 4.10
CA GLN A 154 14.67 8.50 5.28
C GLN A 154 13.44 8.74 6.19
N ASN A 155 12.82 9.92 6.09
CA ASN A 155 11.59 10.28 6.81
C ASN A 155 10.31 9.92 6.06
N LEU A 156 10.39 9.37 4.84
CA LEU A 156 9.22 9.01 4.05
C LEU A 156 8.45 7.89 4.77
N GLN A 157 7.19 8.16 5.09
CA GLN A 157 6.27 7.24 5.78
C GLN A 157 5.29 6.61 4.81
N THR A 158 4.92 7.31 3.74
CA THR A 158 3.99 6.81 2.72
C THR A 158 4.49 7.16 1.34
N LEU A 159 4.59 6.14 0.50
CA LEU A 159 4.82 6.25 -0.94
C LEU A 159 3.65 5.58 -1.64
N ASP A 160 2.82 6.39 -2.29
CA ASP A 160 1.68 5.91 -3.06
C ASP A 160 1.98 6.01 -4.56
N LEU A 161 1.89 4.86 -5.23
CA LEU A 161 2.13 4.65 -6.65
C LEU A 161 0.95 3.91 -7.30
N HIS A 162 -0.21 3.81 -6.64
CA HIS A 162 -1.33 3.05 -7.22
C HIS A 162 -1.67 3.53 -8.62
N ASN A 163 -2.06 2.59 -9.49
CA ASN A 163 -2.42 2.86 -10.88
C ASN A 163 -1.31 3.55 -11.70
N CYS A 164 -0.03 3.38 -11.33
CA CYS A 164 1.09 3.74 -12.20
C CYS A 164 1.31 2.65 -13.27
N GLN A 165 0.48 2.66 -14.31
CA GLN A 165 0.39 1.58 -15.30
C GLN A 165 1.67 1.35 -16.15
N SER A 166 2.64 2.27 -16.11
CA SER A 166 3.94 2.11 -16.78
C SER A 166 5.08 1.71 -15.84
N LEU A 167 4.83 1.64 -14.53
CA LEU A 167 5.87 1.39 -13.54
C LEU A 167 6.25 -0.09 -13.52
N SER A 168 7.45 -0.39 -14.04
CA SER A 168 7.93 -1.77 -14.20
C SER A 168 8.89 -2.23 -13.09
N CYS A 169 9.48 -1.30 -12.35
CA CYS A 169 10.39 -1.59 -11.26
C CYS A 169 10.45 -0.47 -10.20
N LEU A 170 10.70 -0.87 -8.95
CA LEU A 170 11.03 0.03 -7.85
C LEU A 170 12.56 0.20 -7.71
N PRO A 171 13.06 1.31 -7.14
CA PRO A 171 14.48 1.50 -6.91
C PRO A 171 15.09 0.39 -6.05
N LYS A 172 16.25 -0.15 -6.47
CA LYS A 172 16.97 -1.22 -5.73
C LYS A 172 17.31 -0.88 -4.27
N GLN A 173 17.34 0.41 -3.92
CA GLN A 173 17.69 0.89 -2.58
C GLN A 173 16.45 1.34 -1.79
N ILE A 174 15.22 0.96 -2.18
CA ILE A 174 14.01 1.32 -1.45
C ILE A 174 14.06 0.87 0.01
N SER A 175 14.77 -0.21 0.31
CA SER A 175 15.03 -0.73 1.67
C SER A 175 15.79 0.25 2.58
N LYS A 176 16.33 1.36 2.04
CA LYS A 176 16.89 2.47 2.83
C LYS A 176 15.83 3.41 3.42
N LEU A 177 14.58 3.33 2.99
CA LEU A 177 13.47 4.14 3.49
C LEU A 177 12.99 3.59 4.84
N GLY A 178 13.85 3.62 5.88
CA GLY A 178 13.60 2.92 7.15
C GLY A 178 12.34 3.36 7.90
N SER A 179 11.81 4.57 7.64
CA SER A 179 10.55 5.06 8.23
C SER A 179 9.31 4.72 7.42
N LEU A 180 9.44 4.01 6.29
CA LEU A 180 8.33 3.73 5.40
C LEU A 180 7.33 2.79 6.08
N ARG A 181 6.08 3.24 6.16
CA ARG A 181 4.96 2.54 6.78
C ARG A 181 3.98 2.03 5.74
N ASN A 182 3.77 2.78 4.66
CA ASN A 182 2.87 2.41 3.57
C ASN A 182 3.59 2.48 2.23
N LEU A 183 3.63 1.35 1.53
CA LEU A 183 4.12 1.26 0.16
C LEU A 183 3.01 0.68 -0.70
N VAL A 184 2.36 1.52 -1.48
CA VAL A 184 1.20 1.17 -2.30
C VAL A 184 1.58 1.25 -3.76
N PHE A 185 1.34 0.19 -4.52
CA PHE A 185 1.65 0.12 -5.95
C PHE A 185 0.69 -0.83 -6.68
N ASP A 186 -0.56 -0.91 -6.19
CA ASP A 186 -1.61 -1.67 -6.85
C ASP A 186 -1.78 -1.21 -8.30
N HIS A 187 -2.12 -2.15 -9.19
CA HIS A 187 -2.25 -1.89 -10.63
C HIS A 187 -0.98 -1.32 -11.29
N CYS A 188 0.19 -1.67 -10.78
CA CYS A 188 1.48 -1.44 -11.45
C CYS A 188 2.03 -2.75 -12.03
N PRO A 189 2.53 -2.78 -13.28
CA PRO A 189 3.09 -3.99 -13.90
C PRO A 189 4.52 -4.28 -13.42
N LEU A 190 4.72 -4.37 -12.10
CA LEU A 190 6.02 -4.68 -11.53
C LEU A 190 6.46 -6.10 -11.93
N THR A 191 7.66 -6.20 -12.48
CA THR A 191 8.24 -7.50 -12.89
C THR A 191 8.98 -8.21 -11.75
N SER A 192 9.34 -7.49 -10.68
CA SER A 192 9.99 -8.03 -9.50
C SER A 192 9.85 -7.09 -8.30
N MET A 193 9.87 -7.67 -7.09
CA MET A 193 10.03 -6.89 -5.86
C MET A 193 11.43 -6.27 -5.79
N PRO A 194 11.63 -5.12 -5.13
CA PRO A 194 12.97 -4.62 -4.84
C PRO A 194 13.66 -5.52 -3.78
N PRO A 195 14.99 -5.65 -3.82
CA PRO A 195 15.71 -6.53 -2.91
C PRO A 195 15.67 -6.04 -1.46
N ARG A 196 15.60 -7.00 -0.54
CA ARG A 196 15.68 -6.82 0.91
C ARG A 196 14.54 -5.97 1.46
N ILE A 197 13.32 -6.14 0.93
CA ILE A 197 12.14 -5.42 1.44
C ILE A 197 11.90 -5.71 2.93
N GLY A 198 12.36 -6.87 3.44
CA GLY A 198 12.28 -7.23 4.85
C GLY A 198 13.06 -6.32 5.81
N LEU A 199 13.92 -5.43 5.29
CA LEU A 199 14.61 -4.40 6.08
C LEU A 199 13.72 -3.20 6.40
N LEU A 200 12.56 -3.05 5.75
CA LEU A 200 11.57 -2.02 6.05
C LEU A 200 10.72 -2.44 7.26
N THR A 201 11.35 -2.54 8.44
CA THR A 201 10.70 -3.06 9.65
C THR A 201 9.52 -2.22 10.16
N CYS A 202 9.44 -0.94 9.74
CA CYS A 202 8.30 -0.08 10.01
C CYS A 202 7.11 -0.30 9.05
N LEU A 203 7.28 -1.09 7.98
CA LEU A 203 6.27 -1.26 6.96
C LEU A 203 5.04 -1.99 7.52
N LYS A 204 3.89 -1.34 7.39
CA LYS A 204 2.58 -1.81 7.86
C LYS A 204 1.70 -2.22 6.68
N THR A 205 1.80 -1.52 5.55
CA THR A 205 0.98 -1.79 4.36
C THR A 205 1.85 -2.12 3.16
N LEU A 206 1.63 -3.31 2.61
CA LEU A 206 2.22 -3.83 1.38
C LEU A 206 1.15 -4.69 0.70
N SER A 207 0.48 -4.15 -0.32
CA SER A 207 -0.68 -4.80 -0.93
C SER A 207 -0.31 -6.02 -1.78
N TYR A 208 0.89 -6.05 -2.35
CA TYR A 208 1.32 -7.07 -3.30
C TYR A 208 2.78 -7.48 -3.05
N PHE A 209 3.08 -8.78 -3.13
CA PHE A 209 4.44 -9.33 -3.01
C PHE A 209 4.67 -10.42 -4.07
N LEU A 210 5.57 -10.15 -5.00
CA LEU A 210 5.99 -11.08 -6.05
C LEU A 210 7.22 -11.87 -5.59
N VAL A 211 7.07 -13.18 -5.40
CA VAL A 211 8.16 -14.05 -4.94
C VAL A 211 9.26 -14.16 -6.00
N GLY A 212 10.51 -13.88 -5.61
CA GLY A 212 11.69 -14.01 -6.46
C GLY A 212 12.64 -15.12 -6.00
N GLU A 213 13.31 -15.78 -6.95
CA GLU A 213 14.20 -16.92 -6.66
C GLU A 213 15.59 -16.52 -6.13
N ARG A 214 15.95 -15.24 -6.25
CA ARG A 214 17.26 -14.69 -5.88
C ARG A 214 17.26 -14.25 -4.42
N LYS A 215 18.41 -14.39 -3.74
CA LYS A 215 18.59 -13.91 -2.37
C LYS A 215 18.20 -12.43 -2.24
N GLY A 216 17.38 -12.11 -1.25
CA GLY A 216 16.81 -10.77 -1.05
C GLY A 216 15.46 -10.53 -1.74
N TYR A 217 14.96 -11.47 -2.53
CA TYR A 217 13.65 -11.39 -3.19
C TYR A 217 12.71 -12.53 -2.78
N GLN A 218 13.23 -13.42 -1.93
CA GLN A 218 12.57 -14.64 -1.49
C GLN A 218 11.42 -14.34 -0.53
N LEU A 219 10.51 -15.30 -0.39
CA LEU A 219 9.32 -15.16 0.45
C LEU A 219 9.66 -14.86 1.93
N GLY A 220 10.82 -15.34 2.40
CA GLY A 220 11.34 -15.04 3.74
C GLY A 220 11.58 -13.56 4.02
N GLU A 221 11.61 -12.68 3.02
CA GLU A 221 11.67 -11.22 3.23
C GLU A 221 10.42 -10.67 3.95
N LEU A 222 9.30 -11.41 3.96
CA LEU A 222 8.11 -11.05 4.74
C LEU A 222 8.24 -11.33 6.25
N ARG A 223 9.30 -12.03 6.68
CA ARG A 223 9.46 -12.54 8.06
C ARG A 223 9.28 -11.47 9.13
N ASN A 224 9.94 -10.32 8.94
CA ASN A 224 10.01 -9.25 9.93
C ASN A 224 9.02 -8.11 9.67
N LEU A 225 8.17 -8.24 8.65
CA LEU A 225 7.18 -7.24 8.31
C LEU A 225 5.89 -7.50 9.11
N ASN A 226 5.54 -6.58 10.01
CA ASN A 226 4.29 -6.63 10.77
C ASN A 226 3.15 -6.00 9.96
N LEU A 227 2.83 -6.66 8.84
CA LEU A 227 1.85 -6.18 7.88
C LEU A 227 0.42 -6.23 8.44
N ARG A 228 -0.41 -5.31 7.96
CA ARG A 228 -1.84 -5.21 8.28
C ARG A 228 -2.68 -5.04 7.03
N GLY A 229 -3.98 -5.25 7.19
CA GLY A 229 -4.96 -5.07 6.11
C GLY A 229 -4.92 -6.26 5.14
N ALA A 230 -4.46 -6.04 3.92
CA ALA A 230 -4.47 -7.01 2.84
C ALA A 230 -3.08 -7.22 2.23
N ILE A 231 -2.78 -8.46 1.83
CA ILE A 231 -1.63 -8.79 0.99
C ILE A 231 -2.02 -9.85 -0.03
N SER A 232 -1.57 -9.67 -1.27
CA SER A 232 -1.54 -10.70 -2.30
C SER A 232 -0.09 -11.16 -2.51
N ILE A 233 0.15 -12.46 -2.35
CA ILE A 233 1.44 -13.11 -2.55
C ILE A 233 1.36 -13.93 -3.83
N THR A 234 2.20 -13.62 -4.80
CA THR A 234 2.14 -14.20 -6.14
C THR A 234 3.42 -14.92 -6.52
N HIS A 235 3.33 -15.74 -7.55
CA HIS A 235 4.42 -16.61 -8.00
C HIS A 235 4.91 -17.60 -6.94
N LEU A 236 4.00 -18.18 -6.16
CA LEU A 236 4.35 -19.13 -5.10
C LEU A 236 5.04 -20.42 -5.63
N GLU A 237 4.92 -20.74 -6.93
CA GLU A 237 5.67 -21.82 -7.58
C GLU A 237 7.20 -21.63 -7.56
N ARG A 238 7.67 -20.42 -7.21
CA ARG A 238 9.09 -20.07 -7.08
C ARG A 238 9.68 -20.36 -5.69
N VAL A 239 8.84 -20.67 -4.71
CA VAL A 239 9.29 -21.02 -3.35
C VAL A 239 9.98 -22.38 -3.38
N LYS A 240 11.21 -22.47 -2.83
CA LYS A 240 12.05 -23.66 -2.99
C LYS A 240 11.81 -24.76 -1.96
N SER A 241 11.18 -24.43 -0.84
CA SER A 241 10.91 -25.37 0.26
C SER A 241 9.85 -24.86 1.22
N ASP A 242 9.27 -25.76 1.99
CA ASP A 242 8.38 -25.43 3.12
C ASP A 242 9.09 -24.61 4.21
N ARG A 243 10.42 -24.77 4.36
CA ARG A 243 11.23 -23.97 5.29
C ARG A 243 11.24 -22.49 4.89
N GLU A 244 11.45 -22.20 3.60
CA GLU A 244 11.38 -20.83 3.07
C GLU A 244 9.97 -20.25 3.24
N ALA A 245 8.92 -21.03 2.96
CA ALA A 245 7.55 -20.61 3.16
C ALA A 245 7.24 -20.27 4.63
N LYS A 246 7.71 -21.10 5.58
CA LYS A 246 7.58 -20.86 7.03
C LYS A 246 8.25 -19.55 7.47
N GLU A 247 9.31 -19.10 6.80
CA GLU A 247 9.98 -17.84 7.12
C GLU A 247 9.07 -16.62 6.91
N ALA A 248 8.12 -16.65 5.98
CA ALA A 248 7.17 -15.55 5.82
C ALA A 248 6.31 -15.32 7.06
N ASN A 249 6.18 -16.31 7.96
CA ASN A 249 5.59 -16.15 9.29
C ASN A 249 4.22 -15.44 9.25
N LEU A 250 3.31 -15.91 8.39
CA LEU A 250 1.97 -15.33 8.23
C LEU A 250 1.12 -15.50 9.48
N SER A 251 1.34 -16.58 10.24
CA SER A 251 0.67 -16.86 11.51
C SER A 251 0.95 -15.84 12.61
N ALA A 252 2.02 -15.05 12.53
CA ALA A 252 2.31 -13.98 13.48
C ALA A 252 1.69 -12.62 13.09
N LYS A 253 1.14 -12.48 11.88
CA LYS A 253 0.60 -11.21 11.36
C LYS A 253 -0.86 -11.02 11.77
N ALA A 254 -1.09 -10.76 13.05
CA ALA A 254 -2.43 -10.70 13.65
C ALA A 254 -3.37 -9.61 13.09
N ASN A 255 -2.80 -8.58 12.46
CA ASN A 255 -3.53 -7.45 11.87
C ASN A 255 -3.80 -7.62 10.36
N LEU A 256 -3.43 -8.77 9.78
CA LEU A 256 -3.72 -9.11 8.41
C LEU A 256 -5.10 -9.76 8.33
N HIS A 257 -6.02 -9.16 7.59
CA HIS A 257 -7.42 -9.58 7.48
C HIS A 257 -7.75 -10.14 6.10
N SER A 258 -6.95 -9.85 5.07
CA SER A 258 -7.12 -10.40 3.73
C SER A 258 -5.79 -10.98 3.22
N LEU A 259 -5.85 -12.22 2.74
CA LEU A 259 -4.70 -12.93 2.20
C LEU A 259 -5.10 -13.56 0.87
N SER A 260 -4.41 -13.17 -0.20
CA SER A 260 -4.47 -13.82 -1.50
C SER A 260 -3.14 -14.51 -1.78
N MET A 261 -3.21 -15.75 -2.26
CA MET A 261 -2.05 -16.59 -2.57
C MET A 261 -2.22 -17.15 -3.98
N SER A 262 -1.27 -16.85 -4.87
CA SER A 262 -1.35 -17.25 -6.27
C SER A 262 -0.12 -18.02 -6.77
N TRP A 263 -0.39 -19.02 -7.60
CA TRP A 263 0.57 -19.73 -8.45
C TRP A 263 0.29 -19.33 -9.90
N ASP A 264 1.18 -18.54 -10.48
CA ASP A 264 0.96 -17.90 -11.80
C ASP A 264 1.84 -18.50 -12.90
N GLY A 265 2.81 -19.33 -12.50
CA GLY A 265 3.79 -19.95 -13.38
C GLY A 265 3.55 -21.44 -13.64
N PRO A 266 4.44 -22.09 -14.41
CA PRO A 266 4.38 -23.52 -14.62
C PRO A 266 4.60 -24.28 -13.29
N HIS A 267 3.71 -25.22 -13.01
CA HIS A 267 3.79 -26.06 -11.81
C HIS A 267 5.02 -26.95 -11.83
N ARG A 268 5.65 -27.12 -10.66
CA ARG A 268 6.78 -28.05 -10.48
C ARG A 268 6.25 -29.45 -10.15
N TYR A 269 5.97 -29.68 -8.87
CA TYR A 269 5.45 -30.93 -8.34
C TYR A 269 4.31 -30.63 -7.37
N GLU A 270 3.16 -31.28 -7.56
CA GLU A 270 1.96 -31.09 -6.73
C GLU A 270 2.27 -31.27 -5.22
N SER A 271 3.17 -32.19 -4.88
CA SER A 271 3.59 -32.46 -3.50
C SER A 271 4.37 -31.33 -2.84
N GLU A 272 5.13 -30.54 -3.61
CA GLU A 272 5.86 -29.39 -3.09
C GLU A 272 4.92 -28.20 -2.87
N GLU A 273 3.94 -27.99 -3.75
CA GLU A 273 2.93 -26.95 -3.57
C GLU A 273 2.09 -27.18 -2.30
N VAL A 274 1.69 -28.44 -2.03
CA VAL A 274 0.99 -28.80 -0.78
C VAL A 274 1.84 -28.42 0.44
N LYS A 275 3.14 -28.74 0.44
CA LYS A 275 4.03 -28.39 1.56
C LYS A 275 4.20 -26.88 1.74
N VAL A 276 4.30 -26.13 0.64
CA VAL A 276 4.38 -24.66 0.66
C VAL A 276 3.10 -24.07 1.23
N LEU A 277 1.92 -24.50 0.73
CA LEU A 277 0.65 -24.00 1.21
C LEU A 277 0.39 -24.38 2.68
N GLU A 278 0.79 -25.58 3.11
CA GLU A 278 0.75 -26.01 4.53
C GLU A 278 1.61 -25.10 5.42
N ALA A 279 2.79 -24.70 4.93
CA ALA A 279 3.70 -23.79 5.62
C ALA A 279 3.20 -22.33 5.71
N LEU A 280 2.26 -21.94 4.85
CA LEU A 280 1.69 -20.58 4.78
C LEU A 280 0.41 -20.41 5.62
N LYS A 281 0.32 -21.14 6.73
CA LYS A 281 -0.77 -21.00 7.70
C LYS A 281 -0.97 -19.53 8.12
N PRO A 282 -2.14 -18.92 7.87
CA PRO A 282 -2.42 -17.54 8.27
C PRO A 282 -2.73 -17.42 9.76
N HIS A 283 -2.74 -16.18 10.28
CA HIS A 283 -3.24 -15.91 11.62
C HIS A 283 -4.77 -16.14 11.67
N PRO A 284 -5.35 -16.67 12.77
CA PRO A 284 -6.80 -16.91 12.90
C PRO A 284 -7.72 -15.67 12.87
N ASN A 285 -7.19 -14.47 12.65
CA ASN A 285 -7.95 -13.22 12.54
C ASN A 285 -8.29 -12.89 11.08
N LEU A 286 -7.86 -13.74 10.15
CA LEU A 286 -8.13 -13.58 8.74
C LEU A 286 -9.65 -13.56 8.50
N LYS A 287 -10.09 -12.64 7.63
CA LYS A 287 -11.48 -12.48 7.20
C LYS A 287 -11.70 -12.90 5.75
N TYR A 288 -10.69 -12.74 4.91
CA TYR A 288 -10.75 -13.04 3.48
C TYR A 288 -9.55 -13.92 3.11
N LEU A 289 -9.84 -15.06 2.50
CA LEU A 289 -8.82 -15.97 1.99
C LEU A 289 -9.06 -16.25 0.52
N GLU A 290 -8.05 -16.06 -0.29
CA GLU A 290 -8.07 -16.39 -1.71
C GLU A 290 -6.87 -17.25 -2.07
N ILE A 291 -7.11 -18.35 -2.77
CA ILE A 291 -6.08 -19.28 -3.26
C ILE A 291 -6.34 -19.50 -4.75
N ILE A 292 -5.40 -19.11 -5.60
CA ILE A 292 -5.53 -19.17 -7.05
C ILE A 292 -4.39 -19.99 -7.64
N GLY A 293 -4.71 -20.83 -8.63
CA GLY A 293 -3.71 -21.55 -9.42
C GLY A 293 -3.07 -22.71 -8.66
N PHE A 294 -3.53 -23.06 -7.47
CA PHE A 294 -2.97 -24.16 -6.69
C PHE A 294 -3.19 -25.50 -7.41
N SER A 295 -2.14 -26.29 -7.62
CA SER A 295 -2.19 -27.59 -8.31
C SER A 295 -2.00 -28.79 -7.37
N GLY A 296 -1.86 -28.55 -6.07
CA GLY A 296 -1.66 -29.62 -5.09
C GLY A 296 -2.85 -30.57 -4.99
N PHE A 297 -2.56 -31.85 -4.72
CA PHE A 297 -3.56 -32.92 -4.67
C PHE A 297 -4.50 -32.88 -3.46
N ARG A 298 -4.25 -31.99 -2.48
CA ARG A 298 -5.10 -31.78 -1.31
C ARG A 298 -4.96 -30.35 -0.76
N LEU A 299 -6.00 -29.89 -0.08
CA LEU A 299 -5.94 -28.67 0.72
C LEU A 299 -5.14 -28.89 2.01
N PRO A 300 -4.57 -27.82 2.60
CA PRO A 300 -3.75 -27.91 3.80
C PRO A 300 -4.57 -28.22 5.06
N ASP A 301 -3.95 -28.89 6.03
CA ASP A 301 -4.58 -29.36 7.26
C ASP A 301 -5.01 -28.19 8.18
N TRP A 302 -4.34 -27.03 8.05
CA TRP A 302 -4.71 -25.83 8.78
C TRP A 302 -6.03 -25.20 8.33
N MET A 303 -6.60 -25.56 7.17
CA MET A 303 -7.92 -25.10 6.72
C MET A 303 -9.07 -25.78 7.48
N ASN A 304 -9.06 -25.63 8.79
CA ASN A 304 -10.05 -26.15 9.72
C ASN A 304 -10.68 -25.02 10.53
N HIS A 305 -11.71 -25.35 11.32
CA HIS A 305 -12.47 -24.38 12.10
C HIS A 305 -11.61 -23.51 13.03
N SER A 306 -10.47 -24.01 13.55
CA SER A 306 -9.64 -23.22 14.48
C SER A 306 -8.97 -22.01 13.82
N VAL A 307 -8.58 -22.14 12.54
CA VAL A 307 -7.87 -21.09 11.79
C VAL A 307 -8.85 -20.23 11.01
N LEU A 308 -9.91 -20.83 10.47
CA LEU A 308 -10.87 -20.15 9.60
C LEU A 308 -12.08 -19.57 10.36
N LYS A 309 -12.12 -19.62 11.69
CA LYS A 309 -13.26 -19.17 12.53
C LYS A 309 -13.79 -17.76 12.24
N ASN A 310 -12.93 -16.85 11.77
CA ASN A 310 -13.26 -15.46 11.51
C ASN A 310 -13.38 -15.14 10.00
N VAL A 311 -13.19 -16.15 9.16
CA VAL A 311 -13.20 -15.98 7.70
C VAL A 311 -14.64 -15.85 7.23
N VAL A 312 -14.91 -14.75 6.54
CA VAL A 312 -16.22 -14.39 5.99
C VAL A 312 -16.33 -14.82 4.53
N SER A 313 -15.20 -14.83 3.79
CA SER A 313 -15.18 -15.21 2.38
C SER A 313 -13.93 -16.01 2.07
N ILE A 314 -14.14 -17.11 1.35
CA ILE A 314 -13.09 -17.97 0.81
C ILE A 314 -13.30 -18.08 -0.69
N LEU A 315 -12.23 -17.93 -1.47
CA LEU A 315 -12.23 -18.26 -2.89
C LEU A 315 -11.05 -19.20 -3.15
N ILE A 316 -11.34 -20.38 -3.72
CA ILE A 316 -10.31 -21.35 -4.09
C ILE A 316 -10.51 -21.71 -5.56
N THR A 317 -9.48 -21.44 -6.35
CA THR A 317 -9.39 -21.85 -7.75
C THR A 317 -8.20 -22.78 -7.89
N VAL A 318 -8.47 -24.07 -8.07
CA VAL A 318 -7.43 -25.08 -8.31
C VAL A 318 -7.27 -25.39 -9.79
N VAL A 319 -6.04 -25.74 -10.20
CA VAL A 319 -5.79 -26.25 -11.55
C VAL A 319 -6.12 -27.74 -11.57
N LYS A 320 -7.05 -28.15 -12.44
CA LYS A 320 -7.35 -29.58 -12.63
C LYS A 320 -6.18 -30.26 -13.34
N THR A 321 -5.39 -31.05 -12.62
CA THR A 321 -4.49 -32.01 -13.25
C THR A 321 -5.28 -33.26 -13.66
N ALA A 322 -4.92 -33.87 -14.78
CA ALA A 322 -5.67 -34.97 -15.43
C ALA A 322 -5.84 -36.26 -14.57
N ARG A 323 -5.37 -36.26 -13.31
CA ARG A 323 -5.47 -37.38 -12.35
C ARG A 323 -6.40 -37.09 -11.16
N ALA A 324 -6.90 -35.87 -11.00
CA ALA A 324 -7.81 -35.53 -9.89
C ALA A 324 -9.27 -35.89 -10.24
N TYR A 325 -9.70 -37.09 -9.85
CA TYR A 325 -11.07 -37.60 -10.04
C TYR A 325 -12.13 -36.94 -9.13
N HIS A 326 -11.77 -35.91 -8.34
CA HIS A 326 -12.73 -35.15 -7.56
C HIS A 326 -12.53 -33.64 -7.76
N PRO A 327 -13.59 -32.87 -8.07
CA PRO A 327 -13.49 -31.42 -8.07
C PRO A 327 -13.20 -30.96 -6.64
N LEU A 328 -12.04 -30.36 -6.41
CA LEU A 328 -11.78 -29.56 -5.21
C LEU A 328 -12.63 -28.29 -5.34
N VAL A 329 -13.81 -28.40 -4.75
CA VAL A 329 -14.78 -27.40 -4.34
C VAL A 329 -14.40 -25.94 -4.62
N SER A 330 -15.12 -25.32 -5.55
CA SER A 330 -15.43 -23.89 -5.49
C SER A 330 -16.44 -23.70 -4.34
N CYS A 331 -15.96 -23.30 -3.16
CA CYS A 331 -16.83 -22.83 -2.09
C CYS A 331 -16.86 -21.32 -2.20
N LEU A 332 -17.88 -20.78 -2.87
CA LEU A 332 -18.39 -19.45 -2.52
C LEU A 332 -19.32 -19.69 -1.33
N VAL A 333 -18.93 -19.23 -0.13
CA VAL A 333 -19.84 -19.15 1.02
C VAL A 333 -20.49 -17.79 1.02
#